data_AF-A0A402CVU9-F1
#
_entry.id   AF-A0A402CVU9-F1
#
_cell.length_a   1.000
_cell.length_b   1.000
_cell.length_c   1.000
_cell.angle_alpha   90.00
_cell.angle_beta   90.00
_cell.angle_gamma   90.00
#
_symmetry.space_group_name_H-M   'P 1'
#
loop_
_entity.id
_entity.type
_entity.pdbx_description
1 polymer ?
#
loop_
_entity_poly.entity_id
_entity_poly.type
_entity_poly.pdbx_seq_one_letter_code
_entity_poly.pdbx_strand_id
1 'polypeptide(L)'
;MEAMQNTDLAERITAFLSGITPPTDTPEGRAWLREGKELSAIAPEVFLEALKVGAVGAQTNAQLALRANDYEVWDFGEPSHSLYSIKTPSGEAYTIGPEQHKTFWPVIAPSSMRL
;
A
#
# COMPACT_ATOMS: atom_id res chain seq x y z
N MET A 1 -14.02 5.89 -25.75
CA MET A 1 -14.82 5.71 -24.50
C MET A 1 -13.95 5.30 -23.32
N GLU A 2 -12.78 4.68 -23.51
CA GLU A 2 -11.87 4.28 -22.42
C GLU A 2 -11.24 5.45 -21.65
N ALA A 3 -10.91 6.56 -22.32
CA ALA A 3 -10.27 7.71 -21.65
C ALA A 3 -11.15 8.32 -20.53
N MET A 4 -12.47 8.30 -20.69
CA MET A 4 -13.41 8.87 -19.72
C MET A 4 -13.55 8.02 -18.45
N GLN A 5 -13.40 6.69 -18.58
CA GLN A 5 -13.39 5.76 -17.45
C GLN A 5 -12.07 5.82 -16.67
N ASN A 6 -10.95 6.04 -17.37
CA ASN A 6 -9.65 6.19 -16.74
C ASN A 6 -9.52 7.50 -15.94
N THR A 7 -10.16 8.58 -16.37
CA THR A 7 -10.19 9.85 -15.62
C THR A 7 -10.95 9.69 -14.29
N ASP A 8 -12.11 9.04 -14.32
CA ASP A 8 -12.92 8.80 -13.11
C ASP A 8 -12.17 7.94 -12.08
N LEU A 9 -11.48 6.88 -12.53
CA LEU A 9 -10.67 6.03 -11.66
C LEU A 9 -9.51 6.81 -11.01
N ALA A 10 -8.78 7.61 -11.79
CA ALA A 10 -7.65 8.39 -11.29
C ALA A 10 -8.09 9.42 -10.25
N GLU A 11 -9.24 10.08 -10.47
CA GLU A 11 -9.83 11.03 -9.53
C GLU A 11 -10.26 10.35 -8.23
N ARG A 12 -10.91 9.19 -8.30
CA ARG A 12 -11.30 8.39 -7.13
C ARG A 12 -10.10 7.95 -6.31
N ILE A 13 -9.05 7.42 -6.96
CA ILE A 13 -7.81 7.03 -6.26
C ILE A 13 -7.15 8.25 -5.60
N THR A 14 -7.09 9.38 -6.30
CA THR A 14 -6.51 10.62 -5.77
C THR A 14 -7.31 11.12 -4.55
N ALA A 15 -8.63 11.14 -4.63
CA ALA A 15 -9.51 11.53 -3.54
C ALA A 15 -9.37 10.59 -2.33
N PHE A 16 -9.29 9.29 -2.57
CA PHE A 16 -9.09 8.29 -1.53
C PHE A 16 -7.74 8.49 -0.81
N LEU A 17 -6.64 8.62 -1.56
CA LEU A 17 -5.30 8.74 -1.00
C LEU A 17 -5.07 10.08 -0.30
N SER A 18 -5.66 11.17 -0.79
CA SER A 18 -5.53 12.50 -0.17
C SER A 18 -6.56 12.79 0.92
N GLY A 19 -7.60 11.95 1.04
CA GLY A 19 -8.69 12.10 2.00
C GLY A 19 -8.29 11.82 3.45
N ILE A 20 -9.14 12.29 4.37
CA ILE A 20 -9.01 11.98 5.80
C ILE A 20 -9.39 10.52 6.02
N THR A 21 -8.54 9.78 6.73
CA THR A 21 -8.84 8.40 7.16
C THR A 21 -9.98 8.44 8.19
N PRO A 22 -11.18 7.90 7.89
CA PRO A 22 -12.25 7.80 8.87
C PRO A 22 -11.97 6.70 9.91
N PRO A 23 -12.58 6.74 11.11
CA PRO A 23 -12.52 5.65 12.07
C PRO A 23 -13.14 4.37 11.47
N THR A 24 -12.37 3.29 11.42
CA THR A 24 -12.73 2.07 10.67
C THR A 24 -13.84 1.23 11.32
N ASP A 25 -14.19 1.53 12.56
CA ASP A 25 -15.27 0.92 13.33
C ASP A 25 -16.65 1.56 13.08
N THR A 26 -16.73 2.66 12.32
CA THR A 26 -18.01 3.30 11.94
C THR A 26 -18.55 2.78 10.60
N PRO A 27 -19.85 2.99 10.30
CA PRO A 27 -20.41 2.69 8.98
C PRO A 27 -19.66 3.37 7.83
N GLU A 28 -19.27 4.63 8.02
CA GLU A 28 -18.51 5.43 7.07
C GLU A 28 -17.12 4.84 6.85
N GLY A 29 -16.42 4.48 7.93
CA GLY A 29 -15.11 3.85 7.84
C GLY A 29 -15.13 2.48 7.15
N ARG A 30 -16.20 1.68 7.37
CA ARG A 30 -16.37 0.42 6.64
C ARG A 30 -16.68 0.61 5.16
N ALA A 31 -17.46 1.64 4.81
CA ALA A 31 -17.72 1.97 3.41
C ALA A 31 -16.43 2.45 2.72
N TRP A 32 -15.68 3.33 3.39
CA TRP A 32 -14.38 3.79 2.94
C TRP A 32 -13.38 2.65 2.76
N LEU A 33 -13.28 1.71 3.70
CA LEU A 33 -12.40 0.53 3.56
C LEU A 33 -12.80 -0.37 2.37
N ARG A 34 -14.11 -0.49 2.11
CA ARG A 34 -14.60 -1.26 0.95
C ARG A 34 -14.21 -0.59 -0.36
N GLU A 35 -14.33 0.73 -0.45
CA GLU A 35 -13.84 1.50 -1.59
C GLU A 35 -12.32 1.34 -1.74
N GLY A 36 -11.56 1.45 -0.65
CA GLY A 36 -10.11 1.22 -0.66
C GLY A 36 -9.74 -0.16 -1.19
N LYS A 37 -10.47 -1.22 -0.78
CA LYS A 37 -10.29 -2.58 -1.31
C LYS A 37 -10.54 -2.66 -2.82
N GLU A 38 -11.63 -2.04 -3.30
CA GLU A 38 -11.97 -2.03 -4.72
C GLU A 38 -10.89 -1.32 -5.54
N LEU A 39 -10.48 -0.13 -5.10
CA LEU A 39 -9.49 0.68 -5.81
C LEU A 39 -8.11 0.02 -5.81
N SER A 40 -7.68 -0.57 -4.69
CA SER A 40 -6.39 -1.27 -4.61
C SER A 40 -6.37 -2.61 -5.32
N ALA A 41 -7.53 -3.21 -5.59
CA ALA A 41 -7.64 -4.38 -6.47
C ALA A 41 -7.52 -4.01 -7.95
N ILE A 42 -8.01 -2.83 -8.34
CA ILE A 42 -7.96 -2.33 -9.72
C ILE A 42 -6.55 -1.81 -10.07
N ALA A 43 -5.93 -1.04 -9.17
CA ALA A 43 -4.67 -0.34 -9.43
C ALA A 43 -3.66 -0.49 -8.28
N PRO A 44 -3.27 -1.71 -7.87
CA PRO A 44 -2.40 -1.96 -6.72
C PRO A 44 -1.07 -1.21 -6.80
N GLU A 45 -0.53 -1.01 -8.01
CA GLU A 45 0.72 -0.30 -8.26
C GLU A 45 0.69 1.16 -7.79
N VAL A 46 -0.46 1.85 -7.88
CA VAL A 46 -0.59 3.24 -7.42
C VAL A 46 -0.54 3.31 -5.91
N PHE A 47 -1.15 2.33 -5.23
CA PHE A 47 -1.12 2.23 -3.77
C PHE A 47 0.28 1.85 -3.26
N LEU A 48 0.96 0.93 -3.94
CA LEU A 48 2.35 0.59 -3.66
C LEU A 48 3.29 1.77 -3.90
N GLU A 49 3.02 2.61 -4.89
CA GLU A 49 3.79 3.83 -5.12
C GLU A 49 3.50 4.89 -4.05
N ALA A 50 2.25 5.04 -3.64
CA ALA A 50 1.88 5.93 -2.53
C ALA A 50 2.59 5.55 -1.21
N LEU A 51 2.85 4.26 -0.96
CA LEU A 51 3.68 3.84 0.16
C LEU A 51 5.14 4.32 0.05
N LYS A 52 5.72 4.38 -1.17
CA LYS A 52 7.12 4.78 -1.36
C LYS A 52 7.34 6.29 -1.29
N VAL A 53 6.43 7.06 -1.88
CA VAL A 53 6.65 8.50 -2.14
C VAL A 53 5.52 9.40 -1.66
N GLY A 54 4.41 8.83 -1.18
CA GLY A 54 3.27 9.61 -0.69
C GLY A 54 3.57 10.33 0.63
N ALA A 55 2.78 11.35 0.93
CA ALA A 55 2.75 11.95 2.27
C ALA A 55 2.24 10.93 3.31
N VAL A 56 2.53 11.14 4.60
CA VAL A 56 2.16 10.22 5.69
C VAL A 56 0.68 9.80 5.66
N GLY A 57 -0.23 10.74 5.38
CA GLY A 57 -1.67 10.44 5.24
C GLY A 57 -1.98 9.51 4.06
N ALA A 58 -1.36 9.76 2.90
CA ALA A 58 -1.50 8.90 1.73
C ALA A 58 -0.88 7.51 1.93
N GLN A 59 0.25 7.42 2.63
CA GLN A 59 0.87 6.16 3.01
C GLN A 59 -0.05 5.35 3.94
N THR A 60 -0.66 6.02 4.92
CA THR A 60 -1.61 5.39 5.85
C THR A 60 -2.84 4.86 5.10
N ASN A 61 -3.43 5.69 4.24
CA ASN A 61 -4.57 5.29 3.41
C ASN A 61 -4.20 4.11 2.48
N ALA A 62 -3.01 4.15 1.89
CA ALA A 62 -2.54 3.10 1.01
C ALA A 62 -2.32 1.77 1.74
N GLN A 63 -1.70 1.81 2.92
CA GLN A 63 -1.50 0.64 3.77
C GLN A 63 -2.82 -0.02 4.14
N LEU A 64 -3.83 0.77 4.54
CA LEU A 64 -5.15 0.25 4.90
C LEU A 64 -5.88 -0.37 3.68
N ALA A 65 -5.83 0.29 2.54
CA ALA A 65 -6.45 -0.20 1.30
C ALA A 65 -5.80 -1.50 0.80
N LEU A 66 -4.47 -1.61 0.86
CA LEU A 66 -3.75 -2.81 0.48
C LEU A 66 -4.06 -3.98 1.44
N ARG A 67 -4.08 -3.72 2.75
CA ARG A 67 -4.47 -4.73 3.75
C ARG A 67 -5.91 -5.21 3.57
N ALA A 68 -6.83 -4.32 3.22
CA ALA A 68 -8.21 -4.69 2.90
C ALA A 68 -8.30 -5.58 1.64
N ASN A 69 -7.32 -5.47 0.74
CA ASN A 69 -7.14 -6.31 -0.45
C ASN A 69 -6.12 -7.45 -0.23
N ASP A 70 -6.03 -7.96 1.00
CA ASP A 70 -5.32 -9.19 1.34
C ASP A 70 -3.79 -9.13 1.15
N TYR A 71 -3.21 -7.93 1.04
CA TYR A 71 -1.77 -7.72 1.17
C TYR A 71 -1.37 -7.72 2.65
N GLU A 72 -0.23 -8.32 2.98
CA GLU A 72 0.41 -8.08 4.27
C GLU A 72 1.41 -6.93 4.10
N VAL A 73 1.16 -5.81 4.80
CA VAL A 73 2.01 -4.61 4.75
C VAL A 73 2.54 -4.32 6.14
N TRP A 74 3.85 -4.38 6.33
CA TRP A 74 4.54 -4.15 7.60
C TRP A 74 5.51 -2.97 7.47
N ASP A 75 5.47 -2.01 8.37
CA ASP A 75 6.39 -0.87 8.39
C ASP A 75 7.57 -1.11 9.35
N PHE A 76 8.76 -0.62 8.98
CA PHE A 76 9.99 -0.81 9.77
C PHE A 76 10.55 0.48 10.39
N GLY A 77 9.84 1.60 10.38
CA GLY A 77 10.41 2.87 10.86
C GLY A 77 9.43 4.02 11.04
N GLU A 78 9.97 5.18 11.43
CA GLU A 78 9.21 6.41 11.64
C GLU A 78 8.43 6.85 10.38
N PRO A 79 7.24 7.48 10.53
CA PRO A 79 6.27 7.68 9.45
C PRO A 79 6.77 8.46 8.22
N SER A 80 7.89 9.17 8.31
CA SER A 80 8.45 9.96 7.21
C SER A 80 9.53 9.22 6.40
N HIS A 81 9.97 8.03 6.82
CA HIS A 81 11.09 7.28 6.24
C HIS A 81 10.82 5.77 6.15
N SER A 82 9.56 5.37 6.01
CA SER A 82 9.15 3.98 6.17
C SER A 82 9.59 3.11 4.99
N LEU A 83 10.46 2.14 5.28
CA LEU A 83 10.56 0.91 4.50
C LEU A 83 9.37 0.02 4.87
N TYR A 84 8.73 -0.55 3.85
CA TYR A 84 7.61 -1.48 4.01
C TYR A 84 8.00 -2.88 3.53
N SER A 85 7.78 -3.90 4.36
CA SER A 85 7.65 -5.28 3.90
C SER A 85 6.27 -5.47 3.29
N ILE A 86 6.23 -6.01 2.08
CA ILE A 86 5.01 -6.33 1.36
C ILE A 86 5.00 -7.83 1.10
N LYS A 87 3.88 -8.47 1.41
CA LYS A 87 3.54 -9.79 0.88
C LYS A 87 2.24 -9.68 0.09
N THR A 88 2.30 -10.04 -1.19
CA THR A 88 1.15 -10.00 -2.09
C THR A 88 0.17 -11.14 -1.77
N PRO A 89 -1.08 -11.05 -2.25
CA PRO A 89 -2.03 -12.16 -2.15
C PRO A 89 -1.56 -13.45 -2.85
N SER A 90 -0.67 -13.36 -3.85
CA SER A 90 -0.06 -14.51 -4.51
C SER A 90 1.07 -15.15 -3.69
N GLY A 91 1.48 -14.51 -2.59
CA GLY A 91 2.53 -14.98 -1.69
C GLY A 91 3.93 -14.44 -1.99
N GLU A 92 4.09 -13.56 -2.98
CA GLU A 92 5.36 -12.90 -3.27
C GLU A 92 5.68 -11.88 -2.18
N ALA A 93 6.93 -11.89 -1.69
CA ALA A 93 7.37 -10.97 -0.65
C ALA A 93 8.53 -10.09 -1.13
N TYR A 94 8.43 -8.79 -0.90
CA TYR A 94 9.46 -7.81 -1.25
C TYR A 94 9.39 -6.57 -0.36
N THR A 95 10.45 -5.76 -0.38
CA THR A 95 10.51 -4.51 0.38
C THR A 95 10.38 -3.32 -0.57
N ILE A 96 9.63 -2.30 -0.15
CA ILE A 96 9.55 -1.01 -0.85
C ILE A 96 9.90 0.13 0.10
N GLY A 97 10.43 1.21 -0.44
CA GLY A 97 10.73 2.44 0.28
C GLY A 97 11.30 3.48 -0.68
N PRO A 98 11.60 4.69 -0.20
CA PRO A 98 12.23 5.72 -1.04
C PRO A 98 13.58 5.20 -1.55
N GLU A 99 13.95 5.51 -2.80
CA GLU A 99 15.19 5.00 -3.41
C GLU A 99 16.46 5.33 -2.60
N GLN A 100 16.39 6.38 -1.78
CA GLN A 100 17.44 6.80 -0.85
C GLN A 100 17.73 5.75 0.25
N HIS A 101 16.87 4.74 0.42
CA HIS A 101 16.97 3.65 1.39
C HIS A 101 17.31 2.27 0.78
N LYS A 102 17.70 2.19 -0.51
CA LYS A 102 18.21 0.94 -1.13
C LYS A 102 19.50 0.40 -0.49
N THR A 103 20.09 1.12 0.45
CA THR A 103 21.26 0.69 1.22
C THR A 103 20.81 0.04 2.53
N PHE A 104 21.19 -1.22 2.71
CA PHE A 104 21.04 -2.07 3.91
C PHE A 104 19.71 -2.81 4.12
N TRP A 105 19.60 -3.95 3.43
CA TRP A 105 19.61 -5.25 4.13
C TRP A 105 20.05 -6.35 3.14
N PRO A 106 21.12 -7.11 3.41
CA PRO A 106 21.32 -8.36 2.70
C PRO A 106 20.17 -9.28 3.10
N VAL A 107 19.37 -9.70 2.13
CA VAL A 107 18.44 -10.81 2.29
C VAL A 107 19.29 -12.01 2.71
N ILE A 108 19.30 -12.34 4.00
CA ILE A 108 19.84 -13.61 4.47
C ILE A 108 18.79 -14.64 4.06
N ALA A 109 18.96 -15.22 2.87
CA ALA A 109 18.32 -16.48 2.55
C ALA A 109 18.77 -17.48 3.63
N PRO A 110 17.87 -18.24 4.28
CA PRO A 110 18.30 -19.32 5.14
C PRO A 110 19.01 -20.34 4.25
N SER A 111 20.34 -20.35 4.31
CA SER A 111 21.14 -21.40 3.72
C SER A 111 20.66 -22.72 4.31
N SER A 112 20.17 -23.58 3.44
CA SER A 112 19.91 -24.99 3.69
C SER A 112 21.08 -25.59 4.47
N MET A 113 20.97 -25.68 5.79
CA MET A 113 21.88 -26.49 6.59
C MET A 113 21.33 -27.90 6.53
N ARG A 114 21.69 -28.61 5.46
CA ARG A 114 21.88 -30.06 5.55
C ARG A 114 23.07 -30.25 6.47
N LEU A 115 22.84 -30.89 7.62
CA LEU A 115 23.58 -32.03 8.17
C LEU A 115 22.79 -32.56 9.37
#